data_AF-A0A438GNK7-F1
#
_entry.id   AF-A0A438GNK7-F1
#
_cell.length_a   1.000
_cell.length_b   1.000
_cell.length_c   1.000
_cell.angle_alpha   90.00
_cell.angle_beta   90.00
_cell.angle_gamma   90.00
#
_symmetry.space_group_name_H-M   'P 1'
#
loop_
_entity.id
_entity.type
_entity.pdbx_description
1 polymer ?
#
loop_
_entity_poly.entity_id
_entity_poly.type
_entity_poly.pdbx_seq_one_letter_code
_entity_poly.pdbx_strand_id
1 'polypeptide(L)'
;MDDLPLQKIQISGPTLASMIQRFSTALGDVDGLLFGHVSHIAPSSLSDDDPLGSSSDPSTFVATVSGFLCSGTIDSFYDSSGQVNVSPFAAS
;
A
#
# COMPACT_ATOMS: atom_id res chain seq x y z
N MET A 1 16.82 -2.53 13.31
CA MET A 1 16.14 -1.38 12.73
C MET A 1 14.85 -1.24 13.49
N ASP A 2 14.50 -0.03 13.92
CA ASP A 2 13.19 0.20 14.51
C ASP A 2 12.17 0.11 13.36
N ASP A 3 11.55 -1.06 13.20
CA ASP A 3 10.47 -1.27 12.24
C ASP A 3 9.25 -0.47 12.70
N LEU A 4 9.26 0.84 12.42
CA LEU A 4 8.11 1.70 12.69
C LEU A 4 6.96 1.18 11.83
N PRO A 5 5.88 0.67 12.45
CA PRO A 5 4.82 0.01 11.72
C PRO A 5 4.15 0.99 10.76
N LEU A 6 3.81 0.52 9.55
CA LEU A 6 2.95 1.27 8.65
C LEU A 6 1.59 1.46 9.34
N GLN A 7 1.24 2.71 9.65
CA GLN A 7 0.06 3.02 10.44
C GLN A 7 -1.18 3.25 9.57
N LYS A 8 -0.99 3.66 8.31
CA LYS A 8 -2.10 4.02 7.43
C LYS A 8 -1.82 3.66 5.98
N ILE A 9 -2.84 3.18 5.28
CA ILE A 9 -2.86 3.02 3.83
C ILE A 9 -3.90 3.96 3.25
N GLN A 10 -3.54 4.67 2.19
CA GLN A 10 -4.43 5.53 1.43
C GLN A 10 -4.50 5.02 -0.01
N ILE A 11 -5.72 4.94 -0.54
CA ILE A 11 -5.97 4.64 -1.95
C ILE A 11 -7.00 5.65 -2.45
N SER A 12 -6.78 6.17 -3.66
CA SER A 12 -7.74 7.10 -4.26
C SER A 12 -9.03 6.37 -4.64
N GLY A 13 -10.18 7.05 -4.55
CA GLY A 13 -11.47 6.50 -4.99
C GLY A 13 -11.44 5.99 -6.43
N PRO A 14 -10.91 6.74 -7.41
CA PRO A 14 -10.76 6.26 -8.78
C PRO A 14 -9.90 4.99 -8.91
N THR A 15 -8.76 4.92 -8.20
CA THR A 15 -7.88 3.73 -8.21
C THR A 15 -8.63 2.51 -7.66
N LEU A 16 -9.31 2.67 -6.53
CA LEU A 16 -10.08 1.60 -5.90
C LEU A 16 -11.25 1.15 -6.78
N ALA A 17 -12.00 2.09 -7.37
CA ALA A 17 -13.11 1.77 -8.26
C ALA A 17 -12.62 1.01 -9.52
N SER A 18 -11.50 1.43 -10.11
CA SER A 18 -10.89 0.74 -11.24
C SER A 18 -10.43 -0.68 -10.88
N MET A 19 -9.87 -0.86 -9.68
CA MET A 19 -9.46 -2.16 -9.17
C MET A 19 -10.67 -3.09 -8.97
N ILE A 20 -11.73 -2.61 -8.33
CA ILE A 20 -13.00 -3.36 -8.15
C ILE A 20 -13.62 -3.72 -9.50
N GLN A 21 -13.62 -2.79 -10.46
CA GLN A 21 -14.14 -3.06 -11.80
C GLN A 21 -13.37 -4.22 -12.46
N ARG A 22 -12.03 -4.20 -12.40
CA ARG A 22 -11.20 -5.27 -12.95
C ARG A 22 -11.54 -6.62 -12.32
N PHE A 23 -11.69 -6.66 -11.00
CA PHE A 23 -12.06 -7.88 -10.26
C PHE A 23 -13.44 -8.39 -10.65
N SER A 24 -14.42 -7.49 -10.75
CA SER A 24 -15.79 -7.86 -11.11
C SER A 24 -15.93 -8.39 -12.54
N THR A 25 -14.97 -8.06 -13.43
CA THR A 25 -14.96 -8.56 -14.81
C THR A 25 -14.13 -9.82 -15.01
N ALA A 26 -13.42 -10.28 -13.96
CA ALA A 26 -12.63 -11.50 -14.06
C ALA A 26 -13.53 -12.74 -14.07
N LEU A 27 -13.12 -13.77 -14.80
CA LEU A 27 -13.82 -15.06 -14.87
C LEU A 27 -13.55 -15.96 -13.66
N GLY A 28 -12.71 -15.52 -12.72
CA GLY A 28 -12.30 -16.27 -11.54
C GLY A 28 -11.40 -15.41 -10.63
N ASP A 29 -10.70 -16.07 -9.72
CA ASP A 29 -9.77 -15.42 -8.80
C ASP A 29 -8.62 -14.75 -9.55
N VAL A 30 -8.17 -13.60 -9.02
CA VAL A 30 -7.09 -12.81 -9.60
C VAL A 30 -6.12 -12.36 -8.53
N ASP A 31 -4.84 -12.27 -8.89
CA ASP A 31 -3.80 -11.70 -8.08
C ASP A 31 -3.21 -10.43 -8.72
N GLY A 32 -2.31 -9.77 -7.99
CA GLY A 32 -1.66 -8.56 -8.49
C GLY A 32 -0.76 -7.88 -7.49
N LEU A 33 -0.22 -6.73 -7.91
CA LEU A 33 0.70 -5.90 -7.14
C LEU A 33 0.15 -4.48 -7.00
N LEU A 34 0.38 -3.87 -5.84
CA LEU A 34 0.06 -2.48 -5.56
C LEU A 34 1.34 -1.65 -5.62
N PHE A 35 1.26 -0.52 -6.32
CA PHE A 35 2.36 0.42 -6.48
C PHE A 35 2.01 1.74 -5.81
N GLY A 36 3.01 2.38 -5.23
CA GLY A 36 2.79 3.56 -4.41
C GLY A 36 4.08 4.07 -3.79
N HIS A 37 3.91 4.96 -2.82
CA HIS A 37 5.01 5.48 -2.02
C HIS A 37 4.62 5.53 -0.55
N VAL A 38 5.62 5.54 0.34
CA VAL A 38 5.42 5.76 1.76
C VAL A 38 5.87 7.18 2.10
N SER A 39 5.01 7.95 2.75
CA SER A 39 5.35 9.26 3.31
C SER A 39 5.38 9.21 4.83
N HIS A 40 6.29 9.99 5.41
CA HIS A 40 6.37 10.21 6.85
C HIS A 40 5.62 11.51 7.17
N ILE A 41 4.58 11.40 7.97
CA ILE A 41 3.85 12.55 8.49
C ILE A 41 4.43 12.85 9.87
N ALA A 42 5.16 13.96 9.95
CA ALA A 42 5.61 14.49 11.22
C ALA A 42 4.38 14.93 12.05
N PRO A 43 4.34 14.60 13.35
CA PRO A 43 3.27 15.06 14.22
C PRO A 43 3.29 16.60 14.29
N SER A 44 2.19 17.22 13.90
CA SER A 44 2.01 18.66 14.00
C SER A 44 1.30 18.98 15.32
N SER A 45 2.05 19.10 16.41
CA SER A 45 1.51 19.59 17.69
C SER A 45 1.46 21.12 17.68
N LEU A 46 0.48 21.72 17.00
CA LEU A 46 0.07 23.10 17.28
C LEU A 46 -1.02 23.05 18.35
N SER A 47 -0.60 22.98 19.62
CA SER A 47 -1.49 23.12 20.77
C SER A 47 -1.37 24.55 21.28
N ASP A 48 -2.43 25.35 21.16
CA ASP A 48 -2.46 26.75 21.65
C ASP A 48 -2.69 26.85 23.17
N ASP A 49 -3.04 25.73 23.83
CA ASP A 49 -3.24 25.68 25.28
C ASP A 49 -2.44 24.54 25.94
N ASP A 50 -1.85 24.90 27.09
CA ASP A 50 -1.34 24.12 28.23
C ASP A 50 0.19 24.00 28.48
N PRO A 51 0.67 24.40 29.70
CA PRO A 51 2.09 24.43 30.06
C PRO A 51 2.67 23.10 30.59
N LEU A 52 1.95 21.96 30.59
CA LEU A 52 2.39 20.74 31.30
C LEU A 52 2.01 19.39 30.66
N GLY A 53 2.05 19.23 29.34
CA GLY A 53 1.84 17.91 28.75
C GLY A 53 2.28 17.79 27.30
N SER A 54 3.52 17.38 27.07
CA SER A 54 4.00 17.01 25.74
C SER A 54 3.30 15.71 25.28
N SER A 55 2.10 15.80 24.71
CA SER A 55 1.57 14.73 23.87
C SER A 55 2.31 14.78 22.54
N SER A 56 3.51 14.20 22.50
CA SER A 56 4.20 13.92 21.25
C SER A 56 3.39 12.87 20.50
N ASP A 57 2.53 13.31 19.57
CA ASP A 57 1.85 12.40 18.66
C ASP A 57 2.90 11.53 17.95
N PRO A 58 2.70 10.21 17.85
CA PRO A 58 3.66 9.35 17.17
C PRO A 58 3.68 9.69 15.69
N SER A 59 4.86 9.88 15.12
CA SER A 59 5.01 10.09 13.69
C SER A 59 4.38 8.95 12.89
N THR A 60 3.63 9.29 11.84
CA THR A 60 2.80 8.33 11.09
C THR A 60 3.37 8.05 9.72
N PHE A 61 3.68 6.78 9.45
CA PHE A 61 3.98 6.31 8.10
C PHE A 61 2.69 6.03 7.35
N VAL A 62 2.51 6.69 6.20
CA VAL A 62 1.36 6.55 5.33
C VAL A 62 1.79 5.99 3.99
N ALA A 63 1.28 4.83 3.60
CA ALA A 63 1.47 4.25 2.28
C ALA A 63 0.35 4.73 1.37
N THR A 64 0.70 5.45 0.32
CA THR A 64 -0.25 5.91 -0.69
C THR A 64 -0.14 5.03 -1.92
N VAL A 65 -1.22 4.32 -2.22
CA VAL A 65 -1.37 3.51 -3.43
C VAL A 65 -1.65 4.45 -4.61
N SER A 66 -0.75 4.47 -5.58
CA SER A 66 -0.87 5.24 -6.82
C SER A 66 -1.35 4.39 -8.01
N GLY A 67 -1.22 3.07 -7.93
CA GLY A 67 -1.63 2.18 -9.01
C GLY A 67 -1.62 0.70 -8.63
N PHE A 68 -2.07 -0.14 -9.56
CA PHE A 68 -2.08 -1.58 -9.40
C PHE A 68 -1.83 -2.28 -10.75
N LEU A 69 -1.29 -3.49 -10.70
CA LEU A 69 -1.19 -4.41 -11.83
C LEU A 69 -1.90 -5.70 -11.46
N CYS A 70 -2.82 -6.14 -12.31
CA CYS A 70 -3.50 -7.43 -12.17
C CYS A 70 -3.36 -8.19 -13.48
N SER A 71 -2.81 -9.41 -13.42
CA SER A 71 -2.65 -10.28 -14.58
C SER A 71 -3.98 -10.87 -15.07
N GLY A 72 -5.02 -10.83 -14.22
CA GLY A 72 -6.33 -11.39 -14.53
C GLY A 72 -6.40 -12.92 -14.43
N THR A 73 -5.35 -13.53 -13.87
CA THR A 73 -5.21 -14.96 -13.55
C THR A 73 -4.46 -15.09 -12.21
N ILE A 74 -4.52 -16.27 -11.59
CA ILE A 74 -3.66 -16.64 -10.46
C ILE A 74 -2.26 -17.07 -10.94
N ASP A 75 -1.31 -17.22 -10.02
CA ASP A 75 0.09 -17.61 -10.30
C ASP A 75 0.83 -16.64 -11.23
N SER A 76 0.50 -15.35 -11.19
CA SER A 76 1.06 -14.39 -12.16
C SER A 76 2.51 -13.99 -11.91
N PHE A 77 2.93 -14.04 -10.64
CA PHE A 77 4.31 -13.74 -10.22
C PHE A 77 4.86 -14.78 -9.25
N TYR A 78 4.15 -15.87 -9.02
CA TYR A 78 4.56 -16.96 -8.15
C TYR A 78 4.15 -18.32 -8.73
N ASP A 79 4.75 -19.40 -8.24
CA ASP A 79 4.38 -20.77 -8.60
C ASP A 79 3.42 -21.42 -7.59
N SER A 80 2.96 -22.64 -7.88
CA SER A 80 2.03 -23.38 -7.00
C SER A 80 2.61 -23.75 -5.63
N SER A 81 3.93 -23.58 -5.42
CA SER A 81 4.58 -23.71 -4.11
C SER A 81 4.68 -22.36 -3.36
N GLY A 82 4.17 -21.28 -3.96
CA GLY A 82 4.20 -19.92 -3.43
C GLY A 82 5.52 -19.19 -3.67
N GLN A 83 6.43 -19.75 -4.49
CA GLN A 83 7.73 -19.14 -4.73
C GLN A 83 7.63 -18.05 -5.79
N VAL A 84 8.15 -16.87 -5.46
CA VAL A 84 8.10 -15.71 -6.36
C VAL A 84 9.04 -15.93 -7.55
N ASN A 85 8.49 -15.83 -8.75
CA ASN A 85 9.25 -15.78 -9.98
C ASN A 85 9.88 -14.39 -10.10
N VAL A 86 11.19 -14.29 -9.87
CA VAL A 86 11.94 -13.01 -9.90
C VAL A 86 12.32 -12.57 -11.32
N SER A 87 12.27 -13.49 -12.29
CA SER A 87 12.61 -13.23 -13.70
C SER A 87 11.79 -12.15 -14.40
N PRO A 88 10.48 -11.94 -14.13
CA PRO A 88 9.70 -10.87 -14.75
C PRO A 88 10.11 -9.47 -14.25
N PHE A 89 10.81 -9.38 -13.12
CA PHE A 89 11.26 -8.11 -12.51
C PHE A 89 12.71 -7.75 -12.87
N ALA A 90 13.42 -8.62 -13.59
CA ALA A 90 14.85 -8.49 -13.88
C ALA A 90 15.17 -7.82 -15.24
N ALA A 91 14.16 -7.47 -16.04
CA ALA A 91 14.34 -6.79 -17.32
C ALA A 91 13.95 -5.31 -17.20
N SER A 92 14.93 -4.46 -16.91
CA SER A 92 14.92 -3.02 -17.22
C SER A 92 16.26 -2.59 -17.77
#